data_AF-A0A316QKG1-F1
#
_entry.id   AF-A0A316QKG1-F1
#
_cell.length_a   1.000
_cell.length_b   1.000
_cell.length_c   1.000
_cell.angle_alpha   90.00
_cell.angle_beta   90.00
_cell.angle_gamma   90.00
#
_symmetry.space_group_name_H-M   'P 1'
#
loop_
_entity.id
_entity.type
_entity.pdbx_description
1 polymer ?
#
loop_
_entity_poly.entity_id
_entity_poly.type
_entity_poly.pdbx_seq_one_letter_code
_entity_poly.pdbx_strand_id
1 'polypeptide(L)'
;MKENNNLLESRGVSLTQKQWARCDRLAEEKGCKSRNAFIREAVDFYCAWLEKEHIEKFLLPSLESVIGAKVRDSEERICRLLFKLAVDQNYLAKILARECETYDTYLLEEIRQESIREVKETNGTLRIREHFE
;
A
#
# COMPACT_ATOMS: atom_id res chain seq x y z
N MET A 1 26.63 -19.81 -25.75
CA MET A 1 26.91 -18.49 -26.35
C MET A 1 25.61 -17.96 -26.91
N LYS A 2 25.01 -16.92 -26.31
CA LYS A 2 23.81 -16.28 -26.86
C LYS A 2 24.28 -15.26 -27.89
N GLU A 3 23.89 -15.45 -29.16
CA GLU A 3 24.13 -14.50 -30.23
C GLU A 3 23.46 -13.17 -29.87
N ASN A 4 24.27 -12.14 -29.62
CA ASN A 4 23.81 -10.76 -29.45
C ASN A 4 23.45 -10.20 -30.83
N ASN A 5 22.28 -10.57 -31.35
CA ASN A 5 21.77 -10.08 -32.63
C ASN A 5 21.09 -8.71 -32.49
N ASN A 6 21.81 -7.70 -31.99
CA ASN A 6 21.37 -6.29 -32.02
C ASN A 6 21.84 -5.60 -33.30
N LEU A 7 21.65 -6.23 -34.45
CA LEU A 7 21.90 -5.61 -35.75
C LEU A 7 20.77 -4.60 -36.03
N LEU A 8 21.09 -3.31 -36.01
CA LEU A 8 20.14 -2.26 -36.36
C LEU A 8 19.95 -2.22 -37.88
N GLU A 9 18.81 -2.69 -38.36
CA GLU A 9 18.41 -2.53 -39.76
C GLU A 9 17.81 -1.14 -40.00
N SER A 10 18.38 -0.39 -40.93
CA SER A 10 17.84 0.91 -41.32
C SER A 10 16.73 0.75 -42.35
N ARG A 11 15.49 1.00 -41.93
CA ARG A 11 14.33 1.14 -42.82
C ARG A 11 13.85 2.59 -42.77
N GLY A 12 13.62 3.19 -43.93
CA GLY A 12 13.21 4.60 -44.02
C GLY A 12 11.84 4.83 -43.39
N VAL A 13 11.69 5.92 -42.64
CA VAL A 13 10.39 6.38 -42.10
C VAL A 13 10.09 7.78 -42.62
N SER A 14 8.85 8.01 -43.02
CA SER A 14 8.39 9.33 -43.45
C SER A 14 7.71 10.05 -42.30
N LEU A 15 8.21 11.25 -41.97
CA LEU A 15 7.62 12.16 -40.99
C LEU A 15 7.43 13.53 -41.64
N THR A 16 6.43 14.27 -41.17
CA THR A 16 6.23 15.68 -41.56
C THR A 16 7.38 16.55 -41.05
N GLN A 17 7.59 17.70 -41.70
CA GLN A 17 8.63 18.65 -41.28
C GLN A 17 8.48 19.10 -39.83
N LYS A 18 7.24 19.30 -39.36
CA LYS A 18 6.95 19.61 -37.96
C LYS A 18 7.35 18.49 -37.01
N GLN A 19 7.14 17.23 -37.40
CA GLN A 19 7.54 16.07 -36.60
C GLN A 19 9.06 15.94 -36.55
N TRP A 20 9.77 16.15 -37.65
CA TRP A 20 11.24 16.17 -37.66
C TRP A 20 11.80 17.25 -36.74
N ALA A 21 11.33 18.49 -36.88
CA ALA A 21 11.77 19.60 -36.04
C ALA A 21 11.49 19.33 -34.55
N ARG A 22 10.36 18.69 -34.23
CA ARG A 22 10.04 18.28 -32.86
C ARG A 22 10.97 17.17 -32.35
N CYS A 23 11.28 16.17 -33.17
CA CYS A 23 12.20 15.08 -32.80
C CYS A 23 13.61 15.62 -32.54
N ASP A 24 14.08 16.53 -33.38
CA ASP A 24 15.41 17.15 -33.23
C ASP A 24 15.52 17.95 -31.95
N ARG A 25 14.57 18.87 -31.73
CA ARG A 25 14.53 19.68 -30.50
C ARG A 25 14.49 18.82 -29.24
N LEU A 26 13.62 17.79 -29.22
CA LEU A 26 13.47 16.93 -28.05
C LEU A 26 14.68 16.01 -27.84
N ALA A 27 15.29 15.51 -28.92
CA ALA A 27 16.51 14.70 -28.83
C ALA A 27 17.65 15.51 -28.20
N GLU A 28 17.78 16.79 -28.56
CA GLU A 28 18.78 17.70 -27.98
C GLU A 28 18.48 18.02 -26.50
N GLU A 29 17.25 18.44 -26.19
CA GLU A 29 16.81 18.74 -24.82
C GLU A 29 16.98 17.57 -23.85
N LYS A 30 16.83 16.33 -24.34
CA LYS A 30 16.95 15.10 -23.54
C LYS A 30 18.33 14.46 -23.61
N GLY A 31 19.29 15.05 -24.34
CA GLY A 31 20.64 14.51 -24.46
C GLY A 31 20.68 13.13 -25.14
N CYS A 32 19.75 12.85 -26.04
CA CYS A 32 19.70 11.60 -26.78
C CYS A 32 20.94 11.48 -27.69
N LYS A 33 21.54 10.29 -27.73
CA LYS A 33 22.77 10.02 -28.52
C LYS A 33 22.62 10.31 -30.02
N SER A 34 21.40 10.21 -30.55
CA SER A 34 21.07 10.57 -31.92
C SER A 34 19.56 10.69 -32.08
N ARG A 35 19.12 11.32 -33.17
CA ARG A 35 17.73 11.30 -33.62
C ARG A 35 17.16 9.87 -33.74
N ASN A 36 17.96 8.94 -34.27
CA ASN A 36 17.55 7.53 -34.38
C ASN A 36 17.40 6.85 -33.02
N ALA A 37 18.18 7.25 -32.01
CA ALA A 37 18.00 6.74 -30.65
C ALA A 37 16.68 7.25 -30.06
N PHE A 38 16.39 8.54 -30.21
CA PHE A 38 15.12 9.14 -29.78
C PHE A 38 13.91 8.47 -30.44
N ILE A 39 13.95 8.27 -31.77
CA ILE A 39 12.83 7.65 -32.50
C ILE A 39 12.63 6.20 -32.09
N ARG A 40 13.69 5.42 -31.87
CA ARG A 40 13.57 4.04 -31.39
C ARG A 40 12.92 3.98 -30.01
N GLU A 41 13.37 4.82 -29.08
CA GLU A 41 12.78 4.89 -27.74
C GLU A 41 11.30 5.29 -27.78
N ALA A 42 10.91 6.20 -28.68
CA ALA A 42 9.52 6.56 -28.88
C ALA A 42 8.67 5.40 -29.44
N VAL A 43 9.22 4.60 -30.35
CA VAL A 43 8.55 3.40 -30.88
C VAL A 43 8.39 2.35 -29.78
N ASP A 44 9.47 2.04 -29.05
CA ASP A 44 9.44 1.08 -27.93
C ASP A 44 8.41 1.52 -26.87
N PHE A 45 8.38 2.81 -26.53
CA PHE A 45 7.41 3.37 -25.60
C PHE A 45 5.96 3.18 -26.08
N TYR A 46 5.67 3.46 -27.35
CA TYR A 46 4.31 3.34 -27.87
C TYR A 46 3.86 1.88 -28.00
N CYS A 47 4.76 0.98 -28.42
CA CYS A 47 4.51 -0.46 -28.41
C CYS A 47 4.22 -0.96 -26.98
N ALA A 48 5.06 -0.58 -26.01
CA ALA A 48 4.84 -0.91 -24.60
C ALA A 48 3.51 -0.33 -24.07
N TRP A 49 3.09 0.86 -24.53
CA TRP A 49 1.79 1.44 -24.15
C TRP A 49 0.60 0.65 -24.70
N LEU A 50 0.65 0.22 -25.97
CA LEU A 50 -0.38 -0.64 -26.57
C LEU A 50 -0.44 -2.01 -25.86
N GLU A 51 0.71 -2.58 -25.52
CA GLU A 51 0.79 -3.81 -24.73
C GLU A 51 0.28 -3.62 -23.30
N LYS A 52 0.51 -2.45 -22.69
CA LYS A 52 0.02 -2.09 -21.37
C LYS A 52 -1.50 -2.07 -21.29
N GLU A 53 -2.20 -1.69 -22.37
CA GLU A 53 -3.67 -1.75 -22.42
C GLU A 53 -4.19 -3.19 -22.24
N HIS A 54 -3.41 -4.19 -22.64
CA HIS A 54 -3.67 -5.58 -22.32
C HIS A 54 -3.26 -5.93 -20.89
N ILE A 55 -2.11 -5.44 -20.40
CA ILE A 55 -1.64 -5.71 -19.03
C ILE A 55 -2.60 -5.13 -17.98
N GLU A 56 -3.11 -3.91 -18.14
CA GLU A 56 -4.05 -3.30 -17.20
C GLU A 56 -5.35 -4.10 -17.06
N LYS A 57 -5.84 -4.72 -18.16
CA LYS A 57 -7.04 -5.58 -18.14
C LYS A 57 -6.88 -6.84 -17.28
N PHE A 58 -5.66 -7.33 -17.07
CA PHE A 58 -5.40 -8.55 -16.29
C PHE A 58 -4.73 -8.27 -14.94
N LEU A 59 -3.82 -7.29 -14.88
CA LEU A 59 -3.03 -6.98 -13.71
C LEU A 59 -3.85 -6.26 -12.64
N LEU A 60 -4.70 -5.29 -13.03
CA LEU A 60 -5.49 -4.53 -12.06
C LEU A 60 -6.51 -5.42 -11.31
N PRO A 61 -7.31 -6.28 -11.98
CA PRO A 61 -8.20 -7.20 -11.27
C PRO A 61 -7.44 -8.21 -10.40
N SER A 62 -6.27 -8.67 -10.84
CA SER A 62 -5.43 -9.58 -10.05
C SER A 62 -4.89 -8.91 -8.80
N LEU A 63 -4.45 -7.65 -8.91
CA LEU A 63 -3.97 -6.86 -7.78
C LEU A 63 -5.11 -6.55 -6.80
N GLU A 64 -6.27 -6.15 -7.32
CA GLU A 64 -7.48 -5.93 -6.51
C GLU A 64 -7.88 -7.20 -5.73
N SER A 65 -7.83 -8.36 -6.38
CA SER A 65 -8.12 -9.64 -5.75
C SER A 65 -7.13 -9.98 -4.63
N VAL A 66 -5.83 -9.80 -4.87
CA VAL A 66 -4.79 -10.06 -3.86
C VAL A 66 -4.90 -9.09 -2.68
N ILE A 67 -5.06 -7.79 -2.94
CA ILE A 67 -5.23 -6.79 -1.88
C ILE A 67 -6.51 -7.09 -1.09
N GLY A 68 -7.62 -7.33 -1.77
CA GLY A 68 -8.89 -7.68 -1.14
C GLY A 68 -8.80 -8.93 -0.29
N ALA A 69 -8.10 -9.97 -0.76
CA ALA A 69 -7.84 -11.18 0.03
C ALA A 69 -7.01 -10.87 1.29
N LYS A 70 -5.92 -10.10 1.16
CA LYS A 70 -5.07 -9.74 2.30
C LYS A 70 -5.78 -8.88 3.34
N VAL A 71 -6.64 -7.96 2.90
CA VAL A 71 -7.48 -7.16 3.80
C VAL A 71 -8.46 -8.06 4.54
N ARG A 72 -9.20 -8.93 3.82
CA ARG A 72 -10.14 -9.87 4.45
C ARG A 72 -9.47 -10.81 5.44
N ASP A 73 -8.31 -11.38 5.10
CA ASP A 73 -7.54 -12.25 6.00
C ASP A 73 -7.14 -11.52 7.29
N SER A 74 -6.76 -10.24 7.15
CA SER A 74 -6.38 -9.38 8.28
C SER A 74 -7.58 -9.04 9.15
N GLU A 75 -8.70 -8.65 8.54
CA GLU A 75 -9.97 -8.38 9.23
C GLU A 75 -10.46 -9.60 10.00
N GLU A 76 -10.44 -10.78 9.38
CA GLU A 76 -10.81 -12.03 10.03
C GLU A 76 -9.92 -12.34 11.24
N ARG A 77 -8.59 -12.13 11.10
CA ARG A 77 -7.66 -12.31 12.22
C ARG A 77 -7.95 -11.32 13.34
N ILE A 78 -8.21 -10.05 13.02
CA ILE A 78 -8.58 -9.01 13.98
C ILE A 78 -9.88 -9.39 14.69
N CYS A 79 -10.92 -9.80 13.97
CA CYS A 79 -12.19 -10.26 14.54
C CYS A 79 -12.00 -11.41 15.53
N ARG A 80 -11.18 -12.42 15.19
CA ARG A 80 -10.86 -13.54 16.10
C ARG A 80 -10.11 -13.07 17.35
N LEU A 81 -9.18 -12.11 17.22
CA LEU A 81 -8.45 -11.56 18.36
C LEU A 81 -9.33 -10.68 19.24
N LEU A 82 -10.18 -9.84 18.65
CA LEU A 82 -11.16 -9.02 19.36
C LEU A 82 -12.15 -9.89 20.14
N PHE A 83 -12.59 -11.02 19.56
CA PHE A 83 -13.43 -11.97 20.27
C PHE A 83 -12.72 -12.55 21.50
N LYS A 84 -11.47 -13.02 21.36
CA LYS A 84 -10.67 -13.54 22.48
C LYS A 84 -10.47 -12.47 23.56
N LEU A 85 -10.12 -11.24 23.16
CA LEU A 85 -9.98 -10.12 24.08
C LEU A 85 -11.31 -9.80 24.81
N ALA A 86 -12.44 -9.84 24.11
CA ALA A 86 -13.75 -9.61 24.72
C ALA A 86 -14.10 -10.71 25.76
N VAL A 87 -13.73 -11.97 25.48
CA VAL A 87 -13.87 -13.07 26.44
C VAL A 87 -13.01 -12.81 27.68
N ASP A 88 -11.75 -12.44 27.51
CA ASP A 88 -10.84 -12.15 28.64
C ASP A 88 -11.32 -10.94 29.47
N GLN A 89 -11.79 -9.87 28.81
CA GLN A 89 -12.39 -8.71 29.48
C GLN A 89 -13.63 -9.09 30.28
N ASN A 90 -14.52 -9.94 29.73
CA ASN A 90 -15.69 -10.43 30.47
C ASN A 90 -15.30 -11.32 31.65
N TYR A 91 -14.28 -12.15 31.49
CA TYR A 91 -13.77 -13.00 32.56
C TYR A 91 -13.18 -12.19 33.71
N LEU A 92 -12.32 -11.21 33.40
CA LEU A 92 -11.76 -10.28 34.39
C LEU A 92 -12.85 -9.48 35.10
N ALA A 93 -13.84 -8.96 34.36
CA ALA A 93 -14.98 -8.27 34.94
C ALA A 93 -15.75 -9.17 35.93
N LYS A 94 -15.92 -10.46 35.61
CA LYS A 94 -16.57 -11.44 36.50
C LYS A 94 -15.73 -11.80 37.73
N ILE A 95 -14.41 -11.84 37.60
CA ILE A 95 -13.51 -12.02 38.76
C ILE A 95 -13.68 -10.82 39.68
N LEU A 96 -13.51 -9.60 39.17
CA LEU A 96 -13.68 -8.38 39.95
C LEU A 96 -15.05 -8.37 40.62
N ALA A 97 -16.12 -8.69 39.88
CA ALA A 97 -17.51 -8.77 40.38
C ALA A 97 -17.70 -9.67 41.59
N ARG A 98 -16.85 -10.68 41.77
CA ARG A 98 -16.89 -11.60 42.91
C ARG A 98 -16.04 -11.11 44.08
N GLU A 99 -14.91 -10.47 43.79
CA GLU A 99 -13.96 -10.02 44.82
C GLU A 99 -14.33 -8.65 45.43
N CYS A 100 -15.07 -7.80 44.71
CA CYS A 100 -15.54 -6.50 45.23
C CYS A 100 -16.94 -6.62 45.83
N GLU A 101 -17.09 -6.31 47.13
CA GLU A 101 -18.37 -6.32 47.85
C GLU A 101 -19.33 -5.19 47.41
N THR A 102 -18.80 -4.04 47.00
CA THR A 102 -19.58 -2.85 46.60
C THR A 102 -19.01 -2.18 45.37
N TYR A 103 -19.88 -1.85 44.42
CA TYR A 103 -19.56 -1.11 43.20
C TYR A 103 -20.10 0.31 43.29
N ASP A 104 -19.22 1.28 43.54
CA ASP A 104 -19.58 2.70 43.36
C ASP A 104 -19.52 3.05 41.87
N THR A 105 -20.69 3.30 41.28
CA THR A 105 -20.84 3.69 39.88
C THR A 105 -20.10 4.98 39.54
N TYR A 106 -19.94 5.90 40.49
CA TYR A 106 -19.21 7.15 40.27
C TYR A 106 -17.71 6.88 40.07
N LEU A 107 -17.11 6.11 40.99
CA LEU A 107 -15.72 5.68 40.90
C LEU A 107 -15.43 4.88 39.62
N LEU A 108 -16.35 4.00 39.19
CA LEU A 108 -16.18 3.25 37.94
C LEU A 108 -16.14 4.15 36.71
N GLU A 109 -16.97 5.19 36.65
CA GLU A 109 -16.95 6.14 35.54
C GLU A 109 -15.68 7.00 35.59
N GLU A 110 -15.21 7.38 36.77
CA GLU A 110 -13.93 8.10 36.93
C GLU A 110 -12.75 7.29 36.39
N ILE A 111 -12.60 6.03 36.82
CA ILE A 111 -11.54 5.11 36.35
C ILE A 111 -11.62 4.94 34.82
N ARG A 112 -12.83 4.85 34.27
CA ARG A 112 -13.03 4.73 32.83
C ARG A 112 -12.56 5.99 32.08
N GLN A 113 -12.89 7.18 32.59
CA GLN A 113 -12.45 8.44 31.98
C GLN A 113 -10.93 8.60 32.05
N GLU A 114 -10.29 8.22 33.16
CA GLU A 114 -8.84 8.19 33.30
C GLU A 114 -8.21 7.22 32.29
N SER A 115 -8.71 5.99 32.21
CA SER A 115 -8.25 4.99 31.24
C SER A 115 -8.36 5.48 29.79
N ILE A 116 -9.48 6.15 29.44
CA ILE A 116 -9.66 6.74 28.09
C ILE A 116 -8.62 7.83 27.84
N ARG A 117 -8.35 8.67 28.84
CA ARG A 117 -7.36 9.75 28.73
C ARG A 117 -5.96 9.18 28.53
N GLU A 118 -5.55 8.24 29.36
CA GLU A 118 -4.24 7.59 29.26
C GLU A 118 -4.04 6.91 27.90
N VAL A 119 -5.02 6.16 27.42
CA VAL A 119 -4.95 5.50 26.11
C VAL A 119 -4.85 6.52 24.97
N LYS A 120 -5.57 7.65 25.06
CA LYS A 120 -5.49 8.73 24.07
C LYS A 120 -4.12 9.41 24.09
N GLU A 121 -3.60 9.73 25.26
CA GLU A 121 -2.31 10.41 25.42
C GLU A 121 -1.14 9.51 25.01
N THR A 122 -1.25 8.20 25.20
CA THR A 122 -0.22 7.22 24.86
C THR A 122 -0.37 6.59 23.47
N ASN A 123 -1.38 6.99 22.70
CA ASN A 123 -1.75 6.33 21.43
C ASN A 123 -1.88 4.80 21.55
N GLY A 124 -2.45 4.33 22.66
CA GLY A 124 -2.62 2.90 22.94
C GLY A 124 -1.36 2.17 23.43
N THR A 125 -0.30 2.91 23.78
CA THR A 125 0.93 2.32 24.36
C THR A 125 0.81 2.23 25.87
N LEU A 126 0.37 1.08 26.38
CA LEU A 126 0.27 0.84 27.83
C LEU A 126 1.63 0.42 28.41
N ARG A 127 2.17 1.19 29.36
CA ARG A 127 3.39 0.85 30.09
C ARG A 127 3.05 0.26 31.45
N ILE A 128 2.78 -1.04 31.47
CA ILE A 128 2.37 -1.77 32.68
C ILE A 128 3.41 -1.71 33.81
N ARG A 129 4.71 -1.54 33.49
CA ARG A 129 5.78 -1.56 34.50
C ARG A 129 5.79 -0.37 35.46
N GLU A 130 5.18 0.76 35.11
CA GLU A 130 5.24 1.99 35.92
C GLU A 130 4.08 2.08 36.93
N HIS A 131 3.06 1.21 36.85
CA HIS A 131 1.82 1.31 37.65
C HIS A 131 1.70 0.32 38.81
N PHE A 132 2.66 -0.59 38.99
CA PHE A 132 2.63 -1.64 40.03
C PHE A 132 3.86 -1.64 40.97
N GLU A 133 4.57 -0.52 41.06
CA GLU A 133 5.59 -0.27 42.10
C GLU A 133 5.03 0.58 43.25
#